data_AF-A0A960LNP4-F1
#
_entry.id   AF-A0A960LNP4-F1
#
_cell.length_a   1.000
_cell.length_b   1.000
_cell.length_c   1.000
_cell.angle_alpha   90.00
_cell.angle_beta   90.00
_cell.angle_gamma   90.00
#
_symmetry.space_group_name_H-M   'P 1'
#
loop_
_entity.id
_entity.type
_entity.pdbx_description
1 polymer ?
#
loop_
_entity_poly.entity_id
_entity_poly.type
_entity_poly.pdbx_seq_one_letter_code
_entity_poly.pdbx_strand_id
1 'polypeptide(L)' 'MDQLIEFAYIVASVLFIFGIKMLGSAGTARRGNQISALGMLLAVVATLL' A
#
# COMPACT_ATOMS: atom_id res chain seq x y z
N MET A 1 -4.98 -19.70 4.76
CA MET A 1 -4.81 -18.54 3.86
C MET A 1 -5.18 -17.26 4.57
N ASP A 2 -6.27 -17.26 5.31
CA ASP A 2 -6.84 -16.10 6.00
C ASP A 2 -5.81 -15.26 6.79
N GLN A 3 -5.00 -15.88 7.65
CA GLN A 3 -3.97 -15.17 8.42
C GLN A 3 -2.92 -14.46 7.53
N LEU A 4 -2.55 -15.06 6.39
CA LEU A 4 -1.61 -14.46 5.45
C LEU A 4 -2.24 -13.28 4.71
N ILE A 5 -3.53 -13.39 4.35
CA ILE A 5 -4.30 -12.32 3.71
C ILE A 5 -4.49 -11.15 4.68
N GLU A 6 -4.85 -11.41 5.94
CA GLU A 6 -4.95 -10.40 6.99
C GLU A 6 -3.62 -9.67 7.20
N PHE A 7 -2.51 -10.43 7.26
CA PHE A 7 -1.18 -9.84 7.38
C PHE A 7 -0.82 -8.98 6.14
N ALA A 8 -1.14 -9.46 4.94
CA ALA A 8 -0.97 -8.71 3.71
C ALA A 8 -1.76 -7.40 3.72
N TYR A 9 -2.99 -7.39 4.21
CA TYR A 9 -3.78 -6.17 4.36
C TYR A 9 -3.20 -5.18 5.37
N ILE A 10 -2.59 -5.65 6.46
CA ILE A 10 -1.86 -4.78 7.39
C ILE A 10 -0.68 -4.12 6.68
N VAL A 11 0.13 -4.91 5.95
CA VAL A 11 1.27 -4.38 5.19
C VAL A 11 0.82 -3.38 4.12
N ALA A 12 -0.23 -3.69 3.36
CA ALA A 12 -0.82 -2.77 2.37
C ALA A 12 -1.28 -1.46 3.02
N SER A 13 -1.96 -1.54 4.17
CA SER A 13 -2.43 -0.38 4.93
C SER A 13 -1.27 0.53 5.35
N VAL A 14 -0.17 -0.05 5.83
CA VAL A 14 1.04 0.71 6.19
C VAL A 14 1.61 1.42 4.95
N LEU A 15 1.71 0.73 3.80
CA LEU A 15 2.16 1.34 2.54
C LEU A 15 1.26 2.51 2.12
N PHE A 16 -0.06 2.36 2.22
CA PHE A 16 -1.01 3.45 1.92
C PHE A 16 -0.85 4.66 2.85
N ILE A 17 -0.66 4.44 4.16
CA ILE A 17 -0.45 5.52 5.13
C ILE A 17 0.80 6.33 4.74
N PHE A 18 1.92 5.66 4.42
CA PHE A 18 3.13 6.34 3.98
C PHE A 18 2.96 7.03 2.62
N GLY A 19 2.30 6.35 1.67
CA GLY A 19 2.03 6.89 0.34
C GLY A 19 1.21 8.18 0.39
N ILE A 20 0.11 8.19 1.14
CA ILE A 20 -0.76 9.37 1.35
C ILE A 20 0.01 10.48 2.06
N LYS A 21 0.79 10.16 3.11
CA LYS A 21 1.62 11.16 3.80
C LYS A 21 2.58 11.85 2.83
N MET A 22 3.19 11.10 1.91
CA MET A 22 4.11 11.64 0.90
C MET A 22 3.40 12.42 -0.22
N LEU A 23 2.15 12.09 -0.53
CA LEU A 23 1.33 12.86 -1.47
C LEU A 23 1.00 14.27 -0.95
N GLY A 24 1.06 14.48 0.37
CA GLY A 24 0.87 15.80 1.00
C GLY A 24 1.95 16.85 0.68
N SER A 25 3.07 16.47 0.05
CA SER A 25 4.11 17.40 -0.41
C SER A 25 4.46 17.16 -1.87
N ALA A 26 4.48 18.23 -2.68
CA ALA A 26 4.79 18.15 -4.11
C ALA A 26 6.15 17.49 -4.40
N GLY A 27 7.15 17.71 -3.53
CA GLY A 27 8.49 17.11 -3.69
C GLY A 27 8.53 15.60 -3.48
N THR A 28 7.61 15.04 -2.68
CA THR A 28 7.52 13.60 -2.41
C THR A 28 6.37 12.91 -3.12
N ALA A 29 5.48 13.66 -3.77
CA ALA A 29 4.23 13.14 -4.32
C ALA A 29 4.41 11.98 -5.31
N ARG A 30 5.37 12.07 -6.24
CA ARG A 30 5.62 11.00 -7.22
C ARG A 30 6.04 9.69 -6.54
N ARG A 31 6.90 9.77 -5.52
CA ARG A 31 7.31 8.60 -4.73
C ARG A 31 6.15 8.09 -3.87
N GLY A 32 5.35 8.98 -3.29
CA GLY A 32 4.15 8.63 -2.54
C GLY A 32 3.16 7.82 -3.37
N ASN A 33 2.91 8.24 -4.62
CA ASN A 33 2.07 7.49 -5.56
C ASN A 33 2.63 6.08 -5.86
N GLN A 34 3.95 5.95 -6.03
CA GLN A 34 4.59 4.64 -6.26
C GLN A 34 4.43 3.70 -5.05
N ILE A 35 4.57 4.21 -3.83
CA ILE A 35 4.37 3.43 -2.61
C ILE A 35 2.90 3.00 -2.49
N SER A 36 1.94 3.90 -2.73
CA SER A 36 0.51 3.55 -2.74
C SER A 36 0.18 2.50 -3.80
N ALA A 37 0.78 2.59 -4.99
CA ALA A 37 0.57 1.61 -6.05
C ALA A 37 1.09 0.20 -5.66
N LEU A 38 2.23 0.12 -4.96
CA LEU A 38 2.72 -1.15 -4.40
C LEU A 38 1.77 -1.71 -3.33
N GLY A 39 1.23 -0.85 -2.46
CA GLY A 39 0.20 -1.23 -1.49
C GLY A 39 -1.05 -1.80 -2.16
N MET A 40 -1.52 -1.15 -3.24
CA MET A 40 -2.66 -1.63 -4.02
C MET A 40 -2.36 -2.98 -4.70
N LEU A 41 -1.19 -3.12 -5.34
CA LEU A 41 -0.80 -4.37 -5.98
C LEU A 41 -0.79 -5.53 -4.99
N LEU A 42 -0.20 -5.33 -3.80
CA LEU A 42 -0.14 -6.32 -2.75
C LEU A 42 -1.54 -6.72 -2.28
N ALA A 43 -2.42 -5.76 -2.04
CA ALA A 43 -3.80 -6.02 -1.61
C ALA A 43 -4.58 -6.84 -2.66
N VAL A 44 -4.50 -6.46 -3.95
CA VAL A 44 -5.17 -7.22 -5.03
C VAL A 44 -4.68 -8.66 -5.10
N VAL A 45 -3.36 -8.87 -5.07
CA VAL A 45 -2.80 -10.23 -5.09
C VAL A 45 -3.27 -11.04 -3.88
N ALA A 46 -3.32 -10.44 -2.68
CA ALA A 46 -3.81 -11.11 -1.48
C ALA A 46 -5.30 -11.46 -1.58
N THR A 47 -6.14 -10.61 -2.17
CA THR A 47 -7.57 -10.88 -2.37
C THR A 47 -7.84 -12.01 -3.38
N LEU A 48 -6.92 -12.24 -4.32
CA LEU A 48 -7.05 -13.27 -5.35
C LEU A 48 -6.51 -14.66 -4.94
N LEU A 49 -5.88 -14.76 -3.75
CA LEU A 49 -5.31 -16.00 -3.19
C LEU A 49 -6.24 -16.61 -2.15
#